data_AF-A0A7X9H2C0-F1
#
_entry.id   AF-A0A7X9H2C0-F1
#
_cell.length_a   1.000
_cell.length_b   1.000
_cell.length_c   1.000
_cell.angle_alpha   90.00
_cell.angle_beta   90.00
_cell.angle_gamma   90.00
#
_symmetry.space_group_name_H-M   'P 1'
#
loop_
_entity.id
_entity.type
_entity.pdbx_description
1 polymer ?
#
loop_
_entity_poly.entity_id
_entity_poly.type
_entity_poly.pdbx_seq_one_letter_code
_entity_poly.pdbx_strand_id
1 'polypeptide(L)'
;NGLEYLDGGLGFSGGIPIDIALKEGYKKFFIVLTREKGYKKEPMNNEILLKLHFRHQPKLLDAILTRHERYNRTLKVIEQLEKEGKAIVVRPDLMMLDSMIIDYEKAEKTYYMGYIQGMRDLDKWKKFLFN
;
A
#
# COMPACT_ATOMS: atom_id res chain seq x y z
N ASN A 1 3.64 28.73 2.38
CA ASN A 1 4.44 28.26 3.54
C ASN A 1 5.83 27.72 3.21
N GLY A 2 6.31 27.74 1.94
CA GLY A 2 7.72 27.43 1.63
C GLY A 2 8.21 26.02 2.00
N LEU A 3 7.28 25.07 2.20
CA LEU A 3 7.58 23.69 2.57
C LEU A 3 7.61 22.81 1.33
N GLU A 4 8.62 21.94 1.24
CA GLU A 4 8.70 20.89 0.25
C GLU A 4 7.94 19.66 0.72
N TYR A 5 7.08 19.14 -0.15
CA TYR A 5 6.27 17.95 0.10
C TYR A 5 6.65 16.84 -0.87
N LEU A 6 6.69 15.62 -0.35
CA LEU A 6 6.98 14.41 -1.11
C LEU A 6 5.78 13.47 -1.07
N ASP A 7 5.80 12.47 -1.96
CA ASP A 7 4.78 11.44 -2.01
C ASP A 7 4.65 10.69 -0.66
N GLY A 8 3.40 10.46 -0.24
CA GLY A 8 3.08 9.77 1.02
C GLY A 8 3.59 8.33 1.10
N GLY A 9 3.96 7.74 -0.04
CA GLY A 9 4.63 6.45 -0.14
C GLY A 9 5.92 6.35 0.66
N LEU A 10 6.58 7.48 0.96
CA LEU A 10 7.78 7.54 1.79
C LEU A 10 7.49 7.73 3.28
N GLY A 11 6.23 7.88 3.66
CA GLY A 11 5.80 8.12 5.03
C GLY A 11 6.12 6.99 6.02
N PHE A 12 5.76 7.22 7.29
CA PHE A 12 6.05 6.30 8.40
C PHE A 12 5.44 4.91 8.25
N SER A 13 4.36 4.78 7.49
CA SER A 13 3.70 3.50 7.18
C SER A 13 4.05 2.95 5.81
N GLY A 14 5.05 3.51 5.13
CA GLY A 14 5.52 3.06 3.82
C GLY A 14 4.52 3.31 2.67
N GLY A 15 3.48 4.11 2.91
CA GLY A 15 2.46 4.47 1.92
C GLY A 15 1.06 3.92 2.16
N ILE A 16 0.83 3.18 3.26
CA ILE A 16 -0.51 2.73 3.63
C ILE A 16 -0.87 3.36 4.99
N PRO A 17 -1.69 4.44 5.04
CA PRO A 17 -1.85 5.30 6.23
C PRO A 17 -2.74 4.69 7.34
N ILE A 18 -2.58 3.40 7.65
CA ILE A 18 -3.31 2.70 8.73
C ILE A 18 -2.91 3.21 10.11
N ASP A 19 -1.68 3.69 10.26
CA ASP A 19 -1.13 4.26 11.49
C ASP A 19 -1.93 5.48 11.96
N ILE A 20 -2.34 6.34 11.02
CA ILE A 20 -3.18 7.51 11.30
C ILE A 20 -4.52 7.05 11.86
N ALA A 21 -5.20 6.13 11.19
CA ALA A 21 -6.50 5.63 11.64
C ALA A 21 -6.42 4.91 13.00
N LEU A 22 -5.35 4.15 13.25
CA LEU A 22 -5.12 3.53 14.57
C LEU A 22 -4.92 4.57 15.67
N LYS A 23 -4.14 5.63 15.39
CA LYS A 23 -3.87 6.72 16.34
C LYS A 23 -5.13 7.51 16.69
N GLU A 24 -5.99 7.75 15.71
CA GLU A 24 -7.30 8.40 15.90
C GLU A 24 -8.33 7.49 16.59
N GLY A 25 -7.96 6.26 16.94
CA GLY A 25 -8.78 5.37 17.77
C GLY A 25 -9.80 4.53 17.01
N TYR A 26 -9.79 4.53 15.67
CA TYR A 26 -10.65 3.66 14.87
C TYR A 26 -10.40 2.18 15.19
N LYS A 27 -11.46 1.37 15.12
CA LYS A 27 -11.43 -0.07 15.51
C LYS A 27 -11.85 -1.03 14.40
N LYS A 28 -12.46 -0.51 13.34
CA LYS A 28 -13.03 -1.27 12.22
C LYS A 28 -12.49 -0.68 10.92
N PHE A 29 -11.87 -1.52 10.09
CA PHE A 29 -11.11 -1.04 8.93
C PHE A 29 -11.55 -1.71 7.64
N PHE A 30 -11.78 -0.91 6.61
CA PHE A 30 -11.94 -1.37 5.25
C PHE A 30 -10.71 -0.91 4.46
N ILE A 31 -9.86 -1.85 4.07
CA ILE A 31 -8.54 -1.55 3.52
C ILE A 31 -8.48 -2.06 2.09
N VAL A 32 -8.16 -1.20 1.14
CA VAL A 32 -7.95 -1.57 -0.27
C VAL A 32 -6.47 -1.50 -0.58
N LEU A 33 -5.89 -2.63 -0.98
CA LEU A 33 -4.51 -2.75 -1.41
C LEU A 33 -4.45 -2.96 -2.92
N THR A 34 -3.36 -2.52 -3.55
CA THR A 34 -3.11 -2.69 -4.98
C THR A 34 -2.17 -3.85 -5.29
N ARG A 35 -1.81 -4.65 -4.28
CA ARG A 35 -0.93 -5.81 -4.42
C ARG A 35 -1.62 -7.05 -3.88
N GLU A 36 -1.35 -8.17 -4.53
CA GLU A 36 -1.91 -9.48 -4.22
C GLU A 36 -1.56 -9.94 -2.79
N LYS A 37 -2.30 -10.92 -2.29
CA LYS A 37 -2.01 -11.54 -1.00
C LYS A 37 -0.62 -12.18 -1.01
N GLY A 38 0.15 -11.95 0.05
CA GLY A 38 1.52 -12.46 0.17
C GLY A 38 2.59 -11.59 -0.48
N TYR A 39 2.21 -10.47 -1.12
CA TYR A 39 3.17 -9.51 -1.64
C TYR A 39 4.13 -9.00 -0.55
N LYS A 40 5.41 -8.95 -0.90
CA LYS A 40 6.47 -8.32 -0.11
C LYS A 40 7.13 -7.23 -0.93
N LYS A 41 7.30 -6.06 -0.33
CA LYS A 41 8.04 -4.95 -0.94
C LYS A 41 9.53 -5.25 -0.80
N GLU A 42 10.21 -5.42 -1.93
CA GLU A 42 11.65 -5.59 -1.96
C GLU A 42 12.38 -4.25 -1.84
N PRO A 43 13.64 -4.24 -1.33
CA PRO A 43 14.48 -3.06 -1.31
C PRO A 43 14.70 -2.52 -2.73
N MET A 44 14.96 -1.20 -2.84
CA MET A 44 15.35 -0.64 -4.13
C MET A 44 16.74 -1.12 -4.53
N ASN A 45 16.88 -1.49 -5.80
CA ASN A 45 18.18 -1.79 -6.39
C ASN A 45 19.03 -0.50 -6.54
N ASN A 46 20.34 -0.67 -6.69
CA ASN A 46 21.29 0.41 -6.96
C ASN A 46 21.42 1.46 -5.83
N GLU A 47 21.52 1.00 -4.58
CA GLU A 47 21.74 1.86 -3.40
C GLU A 47 22.90 2.87 -3.58
N ILE A 48 23.99 2.46 -4.24
CA ILE A 48 25.14 3.34 -4.52
C ILE A 48 24.73 4.54 -5.39
N LEU A 49 23.94 4.31 -6.44
CA LEU A 49 23.48 5.38 -7.32
C LEU A 49 22.52 6.33 -6.59
N LEU A 50 21.63 5.77 -5.76
CA LEU A 50 20.73 6.57 -4.92
C LEU A 50 21.50 7.43 -3.92
N LYS A 51 22.54 6.87 -3.27
CA LYS A 51 23.44 7.61 -2.36
C LYS A 51 24.13 8.78 -3.05
N LEU A 52 24.60 8.58 -4.28
CA LEU A 52 25.24 9.64 -5.06
C LEU A 52 24.24 10.73 -5.47
N HIS A 53 23.07 10.34 -5.97
CA HIS A 53 22.06 11.27 -6.45
C HIS A 53 21.45 12.10 -5.31
N PHE A 54 21.13 11.48 -4.18
CA PHE A 54 20.49 12.12 -3.03
C PHE A 54 21.48 12.50 -1.91
N ARG A 55 22.77 12.66 -2.22
CA ARG A 55 23.82 12.96 -1.21
C ARG A 55 23.56 14.22 -0.37
N HIS A 56 22.85 15.21 -0.95
CA HIS A 56 22.50 16.46 -0.28
C HIS A 56 21.15 16.41 0.45
N GLN A 57 20.45 15.26 0.38
CA GLN A 57 19.13 15.05 1.01
C GLN A 57 19.13 13.74 1.83
N PRO A 58 19.94 13.63 2.89
CA PRO A 58 20.15 12.38 3.62
C PRO A 58 18.87 11.80 4.24
N LYS A 59 17.93 12.66 4.67
CA LYS A 59 16.62 12.21 5.19
C LYS A 59 15.74 11.59 4.11
N LEU A 60 15.77 12.14 2.89
CA LEU A 60 15.04 11.58 1.75
C LEU A 60 15.64 10.24 1.35
N LEU A 61 16.96 10.17 1.26
CA LEU A 61 17.68 8.95 0.95
C LEU A 61 17.34 7.84 1.95
N ASP A 62 17.41 8.12 3.25
CA ASP A 62 17.01 7.17 4.29
C ASP A 62 15.55 6.72 4.11
N ALA A 63 14.64 7.67 3.90
CA ALA A 63 13.23 7.37 3.68
C ALA A 63 13.01 6.45 2.46
N ILE A 64 13.75 6.64 1.37
CA ILE A 64 13.69 5.78 0.18
C ILE A 64 14.21 4.37 0.49
N LEU A 65 15.41 4.27 1.08
CA LEU A 65 16.07 2.99 1.32
C LEU A 65 15.29 2.10 2.29
N THR A 66 14.76 2.69 3.36
CA THR A 66 14.03 1.97 4.41
C THR A 66 12.52 1.87 4.15
N ARG A 67 12.01 2.40 3.03
CA ARG A 67 10.58 2.35 2.66
C ARG A 67 10.03 0.92 2.67
N HIS A 68 10.78 -0.01 2.10
CA HIS A 68 10.36 -1.39 1.96
C HIS A 68 10.11 -2.06 3.32
N GLU A 69 10.94 -1.76 4.33
CA GLU A 69 10.78 -2.25 5.70
C GLU A 69 9.52 -1.69 6.35
N ARG A 70 9.29 -0.37 6.24
CA ARG A 70 8.09 0.28 6.77
C ARG A 70 6.83 -0.27 6.13
N TYR A 71 6.80 -0.40 4.80
CA TYR A 71 5.67 -0.97 4.08
C TYR A 71 5.37 -2.40 4.52
N ASN A 72 6.40 -3.26 4.59
CA ASN A 72 6.23 -4.66 5.01
C ASN A 72 5.80 -4.78 6.48
N ARG A 73 6.25 -3.88 7.36
CA ARG A 73 5.76 -3.79 8.74
C ARG A 73 4.27 -3.42 8.78
N THR A 74 3.86 -2.46 7.96
CA THR A 74 2.45 -2.07 7.83
C THR A 74 1.59 -3.23 7.33
N LEU A 75 2.05 -4.01 6.35
CA LEU A 75 1.34 -5.21 5.88
C LEU A 75 1.10 -6.21 7.02
N LYS A 76 2.10 -6.45 7.89
CA LYS A 76 1.93 -7.34 9.05
C LYS A 76 0.86 -6.85 10.02
N VAL A 77 0.78 -5.53 10.26
CA VAL A 77 -0.28 -4.93 11.09
C VAL A 77 -1.65 -5.17 10.45
N ILE A 78 -1.76 -4.95 9.14
CA ILE A 78 -3.01 -5.17 8.39
C ILE A 78 -3.44 -6.64 8.44
N GLU A 79 -2.52 -7.57 8.23
CA GLU A 79 -2.78 -9.00 8.34
C GLU A 79 -3.24 -9.41 9.74
N GLN A 80 -2.67 -8.80 10.79
CA GLN A 80 -3.09 -9.05 12.16
C GLN A 80 -4.52 -8.52 12.41
N LEU A 81 -4.83 -7.30 11.96
CA LEU A 81 -6.18 -6.75 12.05
C LEU A 81 -7.22 -7.58 11.29
N GLU A 82 -6.84 -8.14 10.14
CA GLU A 82 -7.69 -9.05 9.36
C GLU A 82 -7.95 -10.36 10.12
N LYS A 83 -6.91 -10.96 10.71
CA LYS A 83 -7.03 -12.18 11.54
C LYS A 83 -7.91 -11.96 12.79
N GLU A 84 -7.82 -10.78 13.38
CA GLU A 84 -8.64 -10.39 14.54
C GLU A 84 -10.08 -10.04 14.16
N GLY A 85 -10.45 -10.07 12.87
CA GLY A 85 -11.77 -9.68 12.39
C GLY A 85 -12.05 -8.17 12.51
N LYS A 86 -11.01 -7.36 12.76
CA LYS A 86 -11.10 -5.89 12.85
C LYS A 86 -10.95 -5.20 11.50
N ALA A 87 -10.42 -5.90 10.50
CA ALA A 87 -10.30 -5.40 9.15
C ALA A 87 -10.87 -6.38 8.12
N ILE A 88 -11.45 -5.82 7.07
CA ILE A 88 -11.58 -6.51 5.79
C ILE A 88 -10.60 -5.89 4.79
N VAL A 89 -9.80 -6.74 4.14
CA VAL A 89 -8.73 -6.29 3.25
C VAL A 89 -9.04 -6.75 1.84
N VAL A 90 -9.32 -5.79 0.96
CA VAL A 90 -9.49 -5.99 -0.47
C VAL A 90 -8.10 -6.06 -1.09
N ARG A 91 -7.80 -7.20 -1.73
CA ARG A 91 -6.57 -7.42 -2.49
C ARG A 91 -6.97 -7.90 -3.88
N PRO A 92 -6.33 -7.40 -4.96
CA PRO A 92 -6.58 -7.91 -6.29
C PRO A 92 -6.31 -9.42 -6.35
N ASP A 93 -7.17 -10.15 -7.03
CA ASP A 93 -6.92 -11.57 -7.35
C ASP A 93 -5.73 -11.73 -8.32
N LEU A 94 -5.56 -10.75 -9.22
CA LEU A 94 -4.42 -10.63 -10.13
C LEU A 94 -4.07 -9.16 -10.35
N MET A 95 -2.79 -8.79 -10.26
CA MET A 95 -2.29 -7.46 -10.59
C MET A 95 -1.33 -7.53 -11.78
N MET A 96 -1.82 -7.10 -12.96
CA MET A 96 -1.03 -7.16 -14.20
C MET A 96 -0.10 -5.95 -14.40
N LEU A 97 -0.23 -4.92 -13.57
CA LEU A 97 0.56 -3.70 -13.66
C LEU A 97 1.69 -3.70 -12.63
N ASP A 98 2.85 -3.19 -13.06
CA ASP A 98 3.83 -2.65 -12.15
C ASP A 98 3.78 -1.12 -12.16
N SER A 99 4.12 -0.54 -11.02
CA SER A 99 4.12 0.88 -10.70
C SER A 99 4.93 1.76 -11.67
N MET A 100 5.83 1.18 -12.47
CA MET A 100 6.72 1.91 -13.38
C MET A 100 6.36 1.76 -14.87
N ILE A 101 5.35 0.96 -15.21
CA ILE A 101 4.98 0.68 -16.61
C ILE A 101 3.61 1.27 -16.91
N ILE A 102 3.54 2.13 -17.94
CA ILE A 102 2.28 2.63 -18.48
C ILE A 102 1.88 1.72 -19.65
N ASP A 103 0.94 0.83 -19.39
CA ASP A 103 0.37 -0.09 -20.38
C ASP A 103 -1.16 0.01 -20.27
N TYR A 104 -1.77 0.75 -21.21
CA TYR A 104 -3.19 1.06 -21.17
C TYR A 104 -4.09 -0.18 -21.27
N GLU A 105 -3.70 -1.15 -22.09
CA GLU A 105 -4.47 -2.39 -22.25
C GLU A 105 -4.45 -3.22 -20.96
N LYS A 106 -3.28 -3.34 -20.32
CA LYS A 106 -3.20 -3.99 -19.00
C LYS A 106 -3.92 -3.20 -17.92
N ALA A 107 -3.92 -1.88 -17.98
CA ALA A 107 -4.65 -1.04 -17.05
C ALA A 107 -6.15 -1.25 -17.14
N GLU A 108 -6.70 -1.27 -18.36
CA GLU A 108 -8.11 -1.54 -18.60
C GLU A 108 -8.48 -2.95 -18.13
N LYS A 109 -7.69 -3.97 -18.47
CA LYS A 109 -7.91 -5.35 -17.99
C LYS A 109 -7.89 -5.45 -16.47
N THR A 110 -6.89 -4.84 -15.82
CA THR A 110 -6.77 -4.81 -14.36
C THR A 110 -7.98 -4.13 -13.72
N TYR A 111 -8.46 -3.04 -14.32
CA TYR A 111 -9.67 -2.35 -13.88
C TYR A 111 -10.91 -3.26 -13.93
N TYR A 112 -11.18 -3.89 -15.08
CA TYR A 112 -12.33 -4.79 -15.24
C TYR A 112 -12.27 -5.98 -14.28
N MET A 113 -11.08 -6.55 -14.07
CA MET A 113 -10.89 -7.62 -13.09
C MET A 113 -11.24 -7.15 -11.67
N GLY A 114 -10.77 -5.96 -11.28
CA GLY A 114 -11.11 -5.35 -9.99
C GLY A 114 -12.61 -5.07 -9.85
N TYR A 115 -13.26 -4.63 -10.92
CA TYR A 115 -14.71 -4.42 -10.95
C TYR A 115 -15.50 -5.72 -10.73
N ILE A 116 -15.16 -6.78 -11.48
CA ILE A 116 -15.80 -8.10 -11.35
C ILE A 116 -15.59 -8.66 -9.94
N GLN A 117 -14.37 -8.56 -9.41
CA GLN A 117 -14.07 -8.95 -8.04
C GLN A 117 -14.91 -8.15 -7.04
N GLY A 118 -15.03 -6.85 -7.23
CA GLY A 118 -15.85 -5.99 -6.38
C GLY A 118 -17.32 -6.39 -6.38
N MET A 119 -17.88 -6.67 -7.55
CA MET A 119 -19.26 -7.15 -7.68
C MET A 119 -19.48 -8.51 -6.99
N ARG A 120 -18.51 -9.43 -7.10
CA ARG A 120 -18.54 -10.74 -6.43
C ARG A 120 -18.49 -10.62 -4.91
N ASP A 121 -17.62 -9.76 -4.39
CA ASP A 121 -17.31 -9.70 -2.95
C ASP A 121 -18.14 -8.64 -2.19
N LEU A 122 -18.97 -7.86 -2.89
CA LEU A 122 -19.72 -6.72 -2.36
C LEU A 122 -20.56 -7.05 -1.13
N ASP A 123 -21.29 -8.16 -1.15
CA ASP A 123 -22.16 -8.53 -0.04
C ASP A 123 -21.38 -8.86 1.23
N LYS A 124 -20.22 -9.50 1.09
CA LYS A 124 -19.28 -9.75 2.19
C LYS A 124 -18.80 -8.42 2.78
N TRP A 125 -18.48 -7.45 1.93
CA TRP A 125 -18.01 -6.12 2.36
C TRP A 125 -19.10 -5.33 3.08
N LYS A 126 -20.32 -5.33 2.55
CA LYS A 126 -21.48 -4.70 3.18
C LYS A 126 -21.79 -5.33 4.54
N LYS A 127 -21.79 -6.67 4.61
CA LYS A 127 -21.98 -7.38 5.88
C LYS A 127 -20.93 -7.00 6.90
N PHE A 128 -19.67 -6.88 6.50
CA PHE A 128 -18.63 -6.40 7.42
C PHE A 128 -18.87 -4.95 7.82
N LEU A 129 -19.20 -4.04 6.91
CA LEU A 129 -19.28 -2.60 7.21
C LEU A 129 -20.49 -2.23 8.06
N PHE A 130 -21.67 -2.72 7.70
CA PHE A 130 -22.95 -2.22 8.20
C PHE A 130 -23.63 -3.13 9.23
N ASN A 131 -23.12 -4.35 9.41
CA ASN A 131 -23.51 -5.23 10.51
C ASN A 131 -22.38 -5.28 11.56
#